data_AF-A0A202FG78-F1
#
_entry.id   AF-A0A202FG78-F1
#
_cell.length_a   1.000
_cell.length_b   1.000
_cell.length_c   1.000
_cell.angle_alpha   90.00
_cell.angle_beta   90.00
_cell.angle_gamma   90.00
#
_symmetry.space_group_name_H-M   'P 1'
#
loop_
_entity.id
_entity.type
_entity.pdbx_description
1 polymer ?
#
loop_
_entity_poly.entity_id
_entity_poly.type
_entity_poly.pdbx_seq_one_letter_code
_entity_poly.pdbx_strand_id
1 'polypeptide(L)'
;MYMLLLVLLGAIVLFTTFMVKPKKRLHRKLVSLGLLLIVVGGSGVYESYQNNGIGTGDNPKQVEKSKTYSSSSLANLNYNGSQEIEVNNNTPTFTKSELNVSNGPWQEFADLDNLNRAIQADALLSKSLMPTQKREALYVNPTGWHNKRIKGGWLYNRSHLIGYQLTGQNNNPKNLMTGTRSLNSPEMLKHENDIAYYLKQNPSNFIRYRVKPIYRNDELVARGVQMMAESMTSSGQPDKAVSFNVYIFNVENGVKINYSDGTSVVNNNY
;
A
#
# COMPACT_ATOMS: atom_id res chain seq x y z
N MET A 1 7.34 25.24 21.66
CA MET A 1 7.78 25.08 23.06
C MET A 1 6.79 24.29 23.92
N TYR A 2 5.49 24.58 23.89
CA TYR A 2 4.48 23.86 24.70
C TYR A 2 4.30 22.36 24.37
N MET A 3 4.52 21.94 23.11
CA MET A 3 4.33 20.53 22.70
C MET A 3 5.41 19.58 23.25
N LEU A 4 6.67 20.02 23.33
CA LEU A 4 7.75 19.26 23.98
C LEU A 4 7.51 19.10 25.50
N LEU A 5 6.90 20.11 26.13
CA LEU A 5 6.53 20.06 27.55
C LEU A 5 5.47 18.97 27.81
N LEU A 6 4.52 18.78 26.89
CA LEU A 6 3.49 17.73 27.00
C LEU A 6 4.07 16.32 26.90
N VAL A 7 5.04 16.11 26.00
CA VAL A 7 5.76 14.83 25.91
C VAL A 7 6.53 14.55 27.19
N LEU A 8 7.24 15.55 27.73
CA LEU A 8 7.99 15.43 28.98
C LEU A 8 7.07 15.13 30.17
N LEU A 9 5.95 15.84 30.29
CA LEU A 9 4.95 15.63 31.33
C LEU A 9 4.32 14.24 31.24
N GLY A 10 3.98 13.78 30.03
CA GLY A 10 3.47 12.43 29.81
C GLY A 10 4.46 11.35 30.24
N ALA A 11 5.74 11.51 29.93
CA ALA A 11 6.81 10.60 30.37
C ALA A 11 6.97 10.59 31.90
N ILE A 12 6.91 11.75 32.56
CA ILE A 12 6.97 11.85 34.03
C ILE A 12 5.75 11.16 34.67
N VAL A 13 4.54 11.38 34.13
CA VAL A 13 3.31 10.74 34.65
C VAL A 13 3.41 9.22 34.52
N LEU A 14 3.88 8.68 33.39
CA LEU A 14 4.07 7.24 33.22
C LEU A 14 5.14 6.68 34.17
N PHE A 15 6.28 7.35 34.28
CA PHE A 15 7.38 6.92 35.13
C PHE A 15 7.00 6.91 36.62
N THR A 16 6.37 7.99 37.11
CA THR A 16 5.90 8.06 38.49
C THR A 16 4.80 7.06 38.79
N THR A 17 3.88 6.83 37.85
CA THR A 17 2.82 5.83 37.98
C THR A 17 3.37 4.40 38.05
N PHE A 18 4.45 4.12 37.33
CA PHE A 18 5.17 2.86 37.39
C PHE A 18 5.89 2.68 38.74
N MET A 19 6.55 3.72 39.25
CA MET A 19 7.30 3.67 40.52
C MET A 19 6.39 3.57 41.75
N VAL A 20 5.31 4.34 41.81
CA VAL A 20 4.46 4.46 43.02
C VAL A 20 3.39 3.36 43.10
N LYS A 21 3.11 2.65 42.00
CA LYS A 21 2.11 1.55 41.91
C LYS A 21 0.77 1.86 42.61
N PRO A 22 0.06 2.93 42.22
CA PRO A 22 -1.20 3.32 42.87
C PRO A 22 -2.31 2.28 42.68
N LYS A 23 -3.41 2.42 43.44
CA LYS A 23 -4.58 1.51 43.37
C LYS A 23 -5.05 1.34 41.90
N LYS A 24 -5.41 0.09 41.51
CA LYS A 24 -5.69 -0.34 40.13
C LYS A 24 -6.50 0.65 39.28
N ARG A 25 -7.57 1.25 39.84
CA ARG A 25 -8.44 2.19 39.11
C ARG A 25 -7.73 3.51 38.79
N LEU A 26 -6.90 4.01 39.71
CA LEU A 26 -6.11 5.23 39.52
C LEU A 26 -4.91 4.97 38.60
N HIS A 27 -4.28 3.80 38.71
CA HIS A 27 -3.19 3.39 37.82
C HIS A 27 -3.63 3.41 36.34
N ARG A 28 -4.78 2.82 36.02
CA ARG A 28 -5.31 2.84 34.63
C ARG A 28 -5.55 4.26 34.12
N LYS A 29 -6.12 5.15 34.95
CA LYS A 29 -6.37 6.55 34.56
C LYS A 29 -5.06 7.32 34.30
N LEU A 30 -4.05 7.13 35.13
CA LEU A 30 -2.77 7.82 34.98
C LEU A 30 -1.97 7.31 33.78
N VAL A 31 -2.01 6.00 33.51
CA VAL A 31 -1.39 5.43 32.29
C VAL A 31 -2.07 5.98 31.03
N SER A 32 -3.41 6.02 30.99
CA SER A 32 -4.15 6.60 29.87
C SER A 32 -3.84 8.09 29.68
N LEU A 33 -3.73 8.85 30.78
CA LEU A 33 -3.37 10.27 30.72
C LEU A 33 -1.94 10.49 30.21
N GLY A 34 -0.98 9.70 30.68
CA GLY A 34 0.41 9.80 30.23
C GLY A 34 0.59 9.46 28.75
N LEU A 35 -0.07 8.40 28.26
CA LEU A 35 -0.07 8.06 26.84
C LEU A 35 -0.74 9.14 25.98
N LEU A 36 -1.87 9.70 26.44
CA LEU A 36 -2.56 10.77 25.72
C LEU A 36 -1.68 12.02 25.57
N LEU A 37 -0.98 12.43 26.63
CA LEU A 37 -0.07 13.58 26.61
C LEU A 37 1.11 13.38 25.65
N ILE A 38 1.66 12.16 25.57
CA ILE A 38 2.73 11.83 24.62
C ILE A 38 2.23 11.86 23.18
N VAL A 39 1.03 11.31 22.91
CA VAL A 39 0.45 11.31 21.54
C VAL A 39 0.16 12.74 21.08
N VAL A 40 -0.49 13.56 21.91
CA VAL A 40 -0.84 14.95 21.57
C VAL A 40 0.40 15.84 21.47
N GLY A 41 1.37 15.68 22.37
CA GLY A 41 2.65 16.40 22.26
C GLY A 41 3.48 15.94 21.05
N GLY A 42 3.49 14.64 20.76
CA GLY A 42 4.23 14.04 19.67
C GLY A 42 3.71 14.44 18.29
N SER A 43 2.38 14.50 18.09
CA SER A 43 1.80 14.97 16.83
C SER A 43 2.17 16.42 16.51
N GLY A 44 2.13 17.31 17.51
CA GLY A 44 2.53 18.71 17.32
C GLY A 44 4.04 18.90 17.09
N VAL A 45 4.89 18.07 17.70
CA VAL A 45 6.35 18.08 17.42
C VAL A 45 6.63 17.56 16.01
N TYR A 46 5.92 16.51 15.57
CA TYR A 46 6.05 15.96 14.22
C TYR A 46 5.64 16.97 13.14
N GLU A 47 4.53 17.69 13.35
CA GLU A 47 4.06 18.74 12.45
C GLU A 47 5.01 19.95 12.41
N SER A 48 5.60 20.33 13.55
CA SER A 48 6.64 21.37 13.61
C SER A 48 7.96 20.94 12.96
N TYR A 49 8.31 19.65 12.99
CA TYR A 49 9.50 19.12 12.31
C TYR A 49 9.34 19.17 10.79
N GLN A 50 8.15 18.83 10.28
CA GLN A 50 7.81 18.97 8.85
C GLN A 50 7.84 20.44 8.40
N ASN A 51 7.38 21.38 9.24
CA ASN A 51 7.30 22.80 8.89
C ASN A 51 8.61 23.61 9.06
N ASN A 52 9.61 23.13 9.81
CA ASN A 52 10.88 23.85 10.04
C ASN A 52 12.00 23.52 9.03
N GLY A 53 11.68 22.90 7.89
CA GLY A 53 12.62 22.57 6.81
C GLY A 53 12.88 23.67 5.78
N ILE A 54 12.65 24.95 6.08
CA ILE A 54 12.92 26.08 5.17
C ILE A 54 13.82 27.10 5.88
N GLY A 55 15.13 26.93 5.71
CA GLY A 55 16.15 27.92 6.03
C GLY A 55 16.82 28.36 4.73
N THR A 56 16.71 29.65 4.42
CA THR A 56 17.26 30.33 3.25
C THR A 56 18.79 30.23 3.19
N GLY A 57 19.30 29.62 2.13
CA GLY A 57 20.71 29.71 1.74
C GLY A 57 20.82 29.41 0.26
N ASP A 58 21.17 30.44 -0.52
CA ASP A 58 21.47 30.32 -1.95
C ASP A 58 22.57 29.29 -2.17
N ASN A 59 22.16 28.14 -2.70
CA ASN A 59 23.05 27.20 -3.33
C ASN A 59 22.20 26.47 -4.38
N PRO A 60 22.57 26.46 -5.67
CA PRO A 60 21.79 25.76 -6.68
C PRO A 60 21.98 24.25 -6.45
N LYS A 61 21.23 23.70 -5.49
CA LYS A 61 20.97 22.27 -5.43
C LYS A 61 20.29 21.92 -6.73
N GLN A 62 20.99 21.16 -7.56
CA GLN A 62 20.41 20.54 -8.72
C GLN A 62 19.15 19.80 -8.25
N VAL A 63 18.00 20.33 -8.66
CA VAL A 63 16.72 19.67 -8.53
C VAL A 63 16.86 18.37 -9.31
N GLU A 64 16.98 17.24 -8.60
CA GLU A 64 16.84 15.94 -9.23
C GLU A 64 15.51 15.97 -9.98
N LYS A 65 15.58 15.88 -11.31
CA LYS A 65 14.41 15.81 -12.17
C LYS A 65 13.53 14.66 -11.68
N SER A 66 12.28 14.99 -11.34
CA SER A 66 11.21 14.04 -11.06
C SER A 66 11.20 12.93 -12.12
N LYS A 67 11.47 11.69 -11.72
CA LYS A 67 11.39 10.53 -12.62
C LYS A 67 9.92 10.11 -12.74
N THR A 68 9.26 10.58 -13.79
CA THR A 68 8.02 9.95 -14.27
C THR A 68 8.40 8.61 -14.89
N TYR A 69 8.06 7.51 -14.22
CA TYR A 69 8.35 6.17 -14.74
C TYR A 69 7.24 5.71 -15.68
N SER A 70 7.57 5.43 -16.94
CA SER A 70 6.73 4.60 -17.81
C SER A 70 6.72 3.15 -17.31
N SER A 71 5.73 2.34 -17.74
CA SER A 71 5.75 0.89 -17.44
C SER A 71 7.03 0.21 -17.93
N SER A 72 7.59 0.65 -19.07
CA SER A 72 8.89 0.15 -19.56
C SER A 72 10.06 0.55 -18.65
N SER A 73 10.00 1.73 -18.03
CA SER A 73 11.02 2.17 -17.08
C SER A 73 10.96 1.37 -15.78
N LEU A 74 9.76 1.09 -15.26
CA LEU A 74 9.57 0.21 -14.09
C LEU A 74 10.03 -1.21 -14.37
N ALA A 75 9.74 -1.74 -15.57
CA ALA A 75 10.17 -3.07 -15.97
C ALA A 75 11.70 -3.22 -15.88
N ASN A 76 12.48 -2.17 -16.17
CA ASN A 76 13.94 -2.23 -16.14
C ASN A 76 14.56 -2.14 -14.73
N LEU A 77 13.76 -1.89 -13.68
CA LEU A 77 14.26 -1.77 -12.32
C LEU A 77 14.63 -3.14 -11.73
N ASN A 78 15.78 -3.23 -11.09
CA ASN A 78 16.17 -4.38 -10.27
C ASN A 78 15.98 -4.05 -8.79
N TYR A 79 15.55 -5.03 -8.00
CA TYR A 79 15.47 -4.90 -6.55
C TYR A 79 16.86 -4.62 -5.97
N ASN A 80 16.94 -3.62 -5.10
CA ASN A 80 18.19 -3.14 -4.50
C ASN A 80 18.11 -2.98 -2.97
N GLY A 81 17.12 -3.60 -2.33
CA GLY A 81 16.96 -3.60 -0.86
C GLY A 81 15.69 -2.91 -0.36
N SER A 82 15.04 -2.07 -1.16
CA SER A 82 13.71 -1.53 -0.84
C SER A 82 12.65 -2.25 -1.67
N GLN A 83 11.69 -2.91 -1.00
CA GLN A 83 10.65 -3.67 -1.69
C GLN A 83 9.57 -2.77 -2.27
N GLU A 84 9.36 -1.59 -1.70
CA GLU A 84 8.48 -0.56 -2.23
C GLU A 84 9.30 0.70 -2.55
N ILE A 85 8.94 1.37 -3.64
CA ILE A 85 9.46 2.68 -4.00
C ILE A 85 8.32 3.61 -4.41
N GLU A 86 8.50 4.89 -4.16
CA GLU A 86 7.60 5.91 -4.69
C GLU A 86 7.85 6.12 -6.18
N VAL A 87 6.75 6.33 -6.91
CA VAL A 87 6.74 6.64 -8.34
C VAL A 87 6.15 8.03 -8.52
N ASN A 88 6.80 8.86 -9.34
CA ASN A 88 6.33 10.22 -9.60
C ASN A 88 6.11 11.03 -8.30
N ASN A 89 7.08 10.98 -7.37
CA ASN A 89 6.99 11.62 -6.05
C ASN A 89 5.70 11.25 -5.30
N ASN A 90 5.38 9.95 -5.32
CA ASN A 90 4.17 9.37 -4.73
C ASN A 90 2.85 9.99 -5.25
N THR A 91 2.89 10.68 -6.40
CA THR A 91 1.72 11.39 -6.95
C THR A 91 1.08 10.59 -8.06
N PRO A 92 -0.22 10.25 -7.97
CA PRO A 92 -0.93 9.53 -9.02
C PRO A 92 -1.07 10.39 -10.28
N THR A 93 -1.07 9.75 -11.45
CA THR A 93 -1.10 10.42 -12.76
C THR A 93 -2.45 10.28 -13.47
N PHE A 94 -3.56 10.19 -12.72
CA PHE A 94 -4.90 10.10 -13.31
C PHE A 94 -5.26 11.38 -14.07
N THR A 95 -5.88 11.21 -15.23
CA THR A 95 -6.46 12.32 -15.98
C THR A 95 -7.74 12.82 -15.31
N LYS A 96 -8.16 14.06 -15.62
CA LYS A 96 -9.43 14.61 -15.10
C LYS A 96 -10.64 13.74 -15.45
N SER A 97 -10.65 13.12 -16.63
CA SER A 97 -11.70 12.18 -17.05
C SER A 97 -11.72 10.91 -16.22
N GLU A 98 -10.55 10.39 -15.83
CA GLU A 98 -10.46 9.20 -14.97
C GLU A 98 -10.89 9.48 -13.52
N LEU A 99 -10.85 10.74 -13.08
CA LEU A 99 -11.33 11.17 -11.76
C LEU A 99 -12.84 11.48 -11.75
N ASN A 100 -13.54 11.31 -12.87
CA ASN A 100 -14.97 11.52 -12.93
C ASN A 100 -15.72 10.49 -12.07
N VAL A 101 -16.60 10.99 -11.19
CA VAL A 101 -17.44 10.17 -10.31
C VAL A 101 -18.93 10.14 -10.68
N SER A 102 -19.34 10.88 -11.72
CA SER A 102 -20.76 11.08 -12.06
C SER A 102 -21.46 9.79 -12.52
N ASN A 103 -20.70 8.81 -13.00
CA ASN A 103 -21.23 7.51 -13.43
C ASN A 103 -21.33 6.49 -12.28
N GLY A 104 -21.03 6.91 -11.05
CA GLY A 104 -21.03 6.03 -9.89
C GLY A 104 -19.85 5.06 -9.88
N PRO A 105 -19.82 4.15 -8.89
CA PRO A 105 -18.69 3.26 -8.68
C PRO A 105 -18.64 2.15 -9.73
N TRP A 106 -17.44 1.76 -10.12
CA TRP A 106 -17.20 0.73 -11.13
C TRP A 106 -15.89 -0.01 -10.87
N GLN A 107 -15.77 -1.19 -11.47
CA GLN A 107 -14.56 -2.00 -11.49
C GLN A 107 -14.40 -2.60 -12.89
N GLU A 108 -13.17 -2.56 -13.41
CA GLU A 108 -12.83 -3.05 -14.74
C GLU A 108 -11.49 -3.80 -14.66
N PHE A 109 -11.44 -4.96 -15.32
CA PHE A 109 -10.25 -5.78 -15.41
C PHE A 109 -9.95 -6.00 -16.88
N ALA A 110 -8.79 -5.54 -17.33
CA ALA A 110 -8.34 -5.75 -18.69
C ALA A 110 -8.36 -7.24 -19.05
N ASP A 111 -8.67 -7.54 -20.31
CA ASP A 111 -8.51 -8.89 -20.84
C ASP A 111 -7.08 -9.38 -20.62
N LEU A 112 -6.92 -10.68 -20.39
CA LEU A 112 -5.61 -11.29 -20.30
C LEU A 112 -4.85 -11.06 -21.61
N ASP A 113 -3.53 -10.91 -21.53
CA ASP A 113 -2.73 -10.72 -22.73
C ASP A 113 -2.49 -12.04 -23.48
N ASN A 114 -1.74 -11.99 -24.58
CA ASN A 114 -1.47 -13.17 -25.40
C ASN A 114 -0.69 -14.29 -24.68
N LEU A 115 -0.16 -14.03 -23.49
CA LEU A 115 0.49 -15.01 -22.61
C LEU A 115 -0.41 -15.42 -21.43
N ASN A 116 -1.69 -15.03 -21.46
CA ASN A 116 -2.69 -15.21 -20.41
C ASN A 116 -2.37 -14.49 -19.08
N ARG A 117 -1.55 -13.44 -19.11
CA ARG A 117 -1.16 -12.69 -17.92
C ARG A 117 -2.23 -11.65 -17.56
N ALA A 118 -2.39 -11.36 -16.27
CA ALA A 118 -3.20 -10.22 -15.83
C ALA A 118 -2.42 -8.90 -16.02
N ILE A 119 -3.01 -7.89 -16.67
CA ILE A 119 -2.28 -6.67 -17.07
C ILE A 119 -2.67 -5.42 -16.29
N GLN A 120 -3.95 -5.15 -16.10
CA GLN A 120 -4.39 -3.93 -15.40
C GLN A 120 -5.78 -4.12 -14.81
N ALA A 121 -5.94 -3.66 -13.58
CA ALA A 121 -7.23 -3.53 -12.92
C ALA A 121 -7.44 -2.06 -12.57
N ASP A 122 -8.63 -1.57 -12.89
CA ASP A 122 -9.07 -0.21 -12.65
C ASP A 122 -10.39 -0.22 -11.89
N ALA A 123 -10.56 0.72 -10.97
CA ALA A 123 -11.83 0.92 -10.31
C ALA A 123 -12.01 2.38 -9.91
N LEU A 124 -13.28 2.77 -9.84
CA LEU A 124 -13.73 3.83 -8.95
C LEU A 124 -14.42 3.17 -7.76
N LEU A 125 -13.63 2.93 -6.73
CA LEU A 125 -14.05 2.23 -5.53
C LEU A 125 -15.00 3.08 -4.71
N SER A 126 -16.00 2.46 -4.11
CA SER A 126 -16.86 3.06 -3.09
C SER A 126 -17.23 2.01 -2.04
N LYS A 127 -17.87 2.45 -0.96
CA LYS A 127 -18.39 1.53 0.06
C LYS A 127 -19.38 0.50 -0.49
N SER A 128 -20.11 0.83 -1.57
CA SER A 128 -21.12 -0.07 -2.15
C SER A 128 -20.54 -1.23 -2.95
N LEU A 129 -19.26 -1.17 -3.37
CA LEU A 129 -18.56 -2.31 -4.00
C LEU A 129 -18.00 -3.32 -2.99
N MET A 130 -17.87 -2.93 -1.72
CA MET A 130 -17.29 -3.80 -0.71
C MET A 130 -18.23 -4.97 -0.41
N PRO A 131 -17.76 -6.23 -0.46
CA PRO A 131 -18.60 -7.40 -0.27
C PRO A 131 -19.04 -7.52 1.20
N THR A 132 -20.26 -8.04 1.39
CA THR A 132 -20.76 -8.53 2.69
C THR A 132 -20.60 -10.04 2.85
N GLN A 133 -20.46 -10.75 1.73
CA GLN A 133 -20.29 -12.20 1.70
C GLN A 133 -18.90 -12.60 2.19
N LYS A 134 -18.80 -13.83 2.71
CA LYS A 134 -17.52 -14.41 3.10
C LYS A 134 -16.73 -14.78 1.85
N ARG A 135 -15.44 -14.44 1.85
CA ARG A 135 -14.49 -14.87 0.81
C ARG A 135 -14.38 -16.39 0.75
N GLU A 136 -14.41 -16.95 -0.45
CA GLU A 136 -14.20 -18.38 -0.68
C GLU A 136 -12.72 -18.69 -0.96
N ALA A 137 -12.37 -19.97 -0.99
CA ALA A 137 -11.02 -20.41 -1.32
C ALA A 137 -10.62 -20.02 -2.75
N LEU A 138 -9.35 -19.64 -2.93
CA LEU A 138 -8.80 -19.37 -4.26
C LEU A 138 -8.24 -20.65 -4.89
N TYR A 139 -8.62 -20.91 -6.14
CA TYR A 139 -8.21 -22.10 -6.90
C TYR A 139 -7.64 -21.79 -8.29
N VAL A 140 -7.88 -20.59 -8.84
CA VAL A 140 -7.27 -20.19 -10.12
C VAL A 140 -5.76 -20.02 -9.96
N ASN A 141 -4.98 -20.71 -10.79
CA ASN A 141 -3.53 -20.55 -10.83
C ASN A 141 -3.18 -19.56 -11.95
N PRO A 142 -2.58 -18.40 -11.62
CA PRO A 142 -2.10 -17.46 -12.63
C PRO A 142 -0.90 -18.00 -13.42
N THR A 143 -0.46 -17.24 -14.42
CA THR A 143 0.77 -17.53 -15.15
C THR A 143 1.98 -17.67 -14.23
N GLY A 144 2.89 -18.59 -14.59
CA GLY A 144 4.11 -18.85 -13.81
C GLY A 144 3.87 -19.47 -12.42
N TRP A 145 2.74 -20.15 -12.20
CA TRP A 145 2.42 -20.75 -10.91
C TRP A 145 3.26 -22.02 -10.62
N HIS A 146 4.46 -21.84 -10.08
CA HIS A 146 5.33 -22.92 -9.59
C HIS A 146 5.59 -22.76 -8.08
N ASN A 147 4.55 -23.01 -7.29
CA ASN A 147 4.60 -22.76 -5.85
C ASN A 147 5.41 -23.81 -5.09
N LYS A 148 6.10 -23.38 -4.03
CA LYS A 148 6.87 -24.23 -3.13
C LYS A 148 6.75 -23.74 -1.70
N ARG A 149 6.96 -24.65 -0.74
CA ARG A 149 7.07 -24.27 0.67
C ARG A 149 8.48 -23.76 0.98
N ILE A 150 8.52 -22.67 1.73
CA ILE A 150 9.72 -22.04 2.29
C ILE A 150 9.51 -21.86 3.80
N LYS A 151 10.55 -21.42 4.53
CA LYS A 151 10.41 -21.02 5.93
C LYS A 151 9.34 -19.92 6.01
N GLY A 152 8.25 -20.17 6.73
CA GLY A 152 7.12 -19.24 6.85
C GLY A 152 5.88 -19.56 5.99
N GLY A 153 5.92 -20.59 5.13
CA GLY A 153 4.74 -21.10 4.42
C GLY A 153 4.95 -21.28 2.92
N TRP A 154 3.90 -21.06 2.13
CA TRP A 154 3.98 -21.06 0.67
C TRP A 154 4.65 -19.78 0.17
N LEU A 155 5.51 -19.89 -0.85
CA LEU A 155 6.19 -18.76 -1.49
C LEU A 155 5.20 -17.84 -2.19
N TYR A 156 4.37 -18.40 -3.06
CA TYR A 156 3.43 -17.62 -3.86
C TYR A 156 2.03 -17.63 -3.25
N ASN A 157 1.41 -16.46 -3.31
CA ASN A 157 -0.01 -16.24 -3.16
C ASN A 157 -0.64 -16.03 -4.54
N ARG A 158 -1.91 -16.39 -4.65
CA ARG A 158 -2.79 -15.92 -5.74
C ARG A 158 -3.15 -14.48 -5.39
N SER A 159 -2.27 -13.56 -5.78
CA SER A 159 -2.37 -12.16 -5.39
C SER A 159 -3.40 -11.45 -6.23
N HIS A 160 -4.36 -10.84 -5.55
CA HIS A 160 -5.35 -9.98 -6.18
C HIS A 160 -4.70 -8.69 -6.67
N LEU A 161 -5.08 -8.20 -7.86
CA LEU A 161 -4.72 -6.82 -8.27
C LEU A 161 -5.55 -5.83 -7.43
N ILE A 162 -6.87 -6.03 -7.38
CA ILE A 162 -7.76 -5.33 -6.46
C ILE A 162 -8.29 -6.35 -5.45
N GLY A 163 -7.90 -6.21 -4.18
CA GLY A 163 -8.25 -7.14 -3.10
C GLY A 163 -9.75 -7.35 -2.93
N TYR A 164 -10.13 -8.59 -2.59
CA TYR A 164 -11.53 -9.00 -2.37
C TYR A 164 -12.33 -8.03 -1.49
N GLN A 165 -11.72 -7.47 -0.44
CA GLN A 165 -12.41 -6.55 0.48
C GLN A 165 -12.93 -5.27 -0.18
N LEU A 166 -12.41 -4.91 -1.36
CA LEU A 166 -12.75 -3.68 -2.07
C LEU A 166 -13.84 -3.89 -3.13
N THR A 167 -13.90 -5.09 -3.75
CA THR A 167 -14.76 -5.33 -4.93
C THR A 167 -15.51 -6.66 -4.95
N GLY A 168 -15.24 -7.56 -4.01
CA GLY A 168 -15.83 -8.91 -3.97
C GLY A 168 -15.29 -9.90 -5.00
N GLN A 169 -14.35 -9.49 -5.86
CA GLN A 169 -13.77 -10.37 -6.88
C GLN A 169 -12.92 -11.45 -6.23
N ASN A 170 -13.32 -12.72 -6.40
CA ASN A 170 -12.64 -13.85 -5.79
C ASN A 170 -11.73 -14.58 -6.78
N ASN A 171 -12.25 -15.49 -7.61
CA ASN A 171 -11.48 -16.30 -8.56
C ASN A 171 -11.50 -15.73 -10.00
N ASN A 172 -11.47 -14.40 -10.16
CA ASN A 172 -11.39 -13.78 -11.48
C ASN A 172 -9.95 -13.89 -12.02
N PRO A 173 -9.67 -14.62 -13.12
CA PRO A 173 -8.32 -14.78 -13.65
C PRO A 173 -7.68 -13.45 -14.10
N LYS A 174 -8.50 -12.46 -14.49
CA LYS A 174 -8.02 -11.11 -14.86
C LYS A 174 -7.59 -10.27 -13.65
N ASN A 175 -7.94 -10.71 -12.44
CA ASN A 175 -7.63 -10.04 -11.18
C ASN A 175 -6.62 -10.83 -10.33
N LEU A 176 -6.00 -11.89 -10.85
CA LEU A 176 -5.07 -12.72 -10.09
C LEU A 176 -3.72 -12.84 -10.79
N MET A 177 -2.65 -12.60 -10.06
CA MET A 177 -1.27 -12.83 -10.51
C MET A 177 -0.49 -13.69 -9.51
N THR A 178 0.60 -14.31 -9.99
CA THR A 178 1.57 -14.99 -9.13
C THR A 178 2.38 -13.94 -8.37
N GLY A 179 2.01 -13.69 -7.12
CA GLY A 179 2.70 -12.76 -6.22
C GLY A 179 3.38 -13.48 -5.08
N THR A 180 4.55 -13.00 -4.67
CA THR A 180 5.22 -13.45 -3.44
C THR A 180 4.39 -13.11 -2.21
N ARG A 181 4.64 -13.82 -1.11
CA ARG A 181 3.94 -13.58 0.15
C ARG A 181 4.17 -12.15 0.63
N SER A 182 5.41 -11.68 0.64
CA SER A 182 5.77 -10.34 1.09
C SER A 182 5.17 -9.23 0.21
N LEU A 183 5.17 -9.37 -1.12
CA LEU A 183 4.46 -8.43 -2.01
C LEU A 183 2.97 -8.37 -1.65
N ASN A 184 2.34 -9.52 -1.46
CA ASN A 184 0.92 -9.58 -1.13
C ASN A 184 0.63 -9.01 0.28
N SER A 185 1.48 -9.31 1.25
CA SER A 185 1.35 -8.92 2.65
C SER A 185 2.72 -8.95 3.33
N PRO A 186 3.21 -7.82 3.85
CA PRO A 186 2.44 -6.61 4.18
C PRO A 186 2.29 -5.58 3.04
N GLU A 187 3.04 -5.68 1.94
CA GLU A 187 3.26 -4.52 1.05
C GLU A 187 1.99 -4.01 0.35
N MET A 188 1.30 -4.81 -0.45
CA MET A 188 0.02 -4.37 -1.06
C MET A 188 -1.06 -4.14 0.01
N LEU A 189 -1.12 -5.03 1.00
CA LEU A 189 -2.20 -5.05 2.01
C LEU A 189 -2.28 -3.76 2.83
N LYS A 190 -1.16 -3.09 3.12
CA LYS A 190 -1.17 -1.83 3.89
C LYS A 190 -1.96 -0.73 3.15
N HIS A 191 -1.70 -0.56 1.86
CA HIS A 191 -2.41 0.40 1.00
C HIS A 191 -3.88 0.03 0.83
N GLU A 192 -4.17 -1.25 0.62
CA GLU A 192 -5.56 -1.73 0.53
C GLU A 192 -6.35 -1.49 1.83
N ASN A 193 -5.70 -1.58 2.99
CA ASN A 193 -6.33 -1.30 4.27
C ASN A 193 -6.61 0.19 4.46
N ASP A 194 -5.72 1.08 4.03
CA ASP A 194 -5.95 2.53 4.06
C ASP A 194 -7.12 2.93 3.16
N ILE A 195 -7.18 2.38 1.94
CA ILE A 195 -8.31 2.53 1.02
C ILE A 195 -9.61 2.03 1.68
N ALA A 196 -9.60 0.81 2.22
CA ALA A 196 -10.78 0.22 2.85
C ALA A 196 -11.24 0.99 4.10
N TYR A 197 -10.29 1.54 4.87
CA TYR A 197 -10.58 2.37 6.02
C TYR A 197 -11.27 3.67 5.60
N TYR A 198 -10.68 4.39 4.63
CA TYR A 198 -11.26 5.63 4.09
C TYR A 198 -12.70 5.43 3.59
N LEU A 199 -12.94 4.40 2.77
CA LEU A 199 -14.27 4.13 2.23
C LEU A 199 -15.31 3.74 3.31
N LYS A 200 -14.86 3.13 4.41
CA LYS A 200 -15.74 2.83 5.55
C LYS A 200 -16.10 4.08 6.35
N GLN A 201 -15.18 5.03 6.49
CA GLN A 201 -15.44 6.29 7.19
C GLN A 201 -16.23 7.28 6.32
N ASN A 202 -16.08 7.21 5.00
CA ASN A 202 -16.70 8.11 4.04
C ASN A 202 -17.55 7.32 3.03
N PRO A 203 -18.72 6.80 3.43
CA PRO A 203 -19.49 5.84 2.62
C PRO A 203 -20.00 6.40 1.28
N SER A 204 -20.10 7.72 1.14
CA SER A 204 -20.50 8.41 -0.10
C SER A 204 -19.34 8.85 -0.97
N ASN A 205 -18.09 8.70 -0.49
CA ASN A 205 -16.90 9.08 -1.23
C ASN A 205 -16.38 7.94 -2.10
N PHE A 206 -15.42 8.28 -2.96
CA PHE A 206 -14.81 7.36 -3.89
C PHE A 206 -13.28 7.32 -3.73
N ILE A 207 -12.67 6.25 -4.23
CA ILE A 207 -11.23 6.20 -4.51
C ILE A 207 -11.05 5.75 -5.95
N ARG A 208 -10.40 6.59 -6.77
CA ARG A 208 -9.92 6.17 -8.08
C ARG A 208 -8.68 5.30 -7.86
N TYR A 209 -8.73 4.04 -8.26
CA TYR A 209 -7.70 3.05 -7.96
C TYR A 209 -7.26 2.27 -9.20
N ARG A 210 -5.95 2.13 -9.39
CA ARG A 210 -5.36 1.34 -10.49
C ARG A 210 -4.24 0.47 -9.95
N VAL A 211 -4.25 -0.81 -10.34
CA VAL A 211 -3.15 -1.75 -10.08
C VAL A 211 -2.70 -2.39 -11.38
N LYS A 212 -1.40 -2.31 -11.65
CA LYS A 212 -0.79 -2.76 -12.90
C LYS A 212 0.44 -3.65 -12.61
N PRO A 213 0.34 -4.97 -12.81
CA PRO A 213 1.52 -5.83 -12.86
C PRO A 213 2.51 -5.38 -13.94
N ILE A 214 3.79 -5.40 -13.60
CA ILE A 214 4.88 -4.99 -14.49
C ILE A 214 5.73 -6.21 -14.85
N TYR A 215 5.71 -6.61 -16.12
CA TYR A 215 6.48 -7.72 -16.66
C TYR A 215 7.68 -7.21 -17.47
N ARG A 216 8.77 -7.98 -17.56
CA ARG A 216 9.78 -7.78 -18.63
C ARG A 216 9.48 -8.73 -19.76
N ASN A 217 9.32 -8.21 -20.97
CA ASN A 217 9.14 -9.01 -22.18
C ASN A 217 8.03 -10.08 -21.97
N ASP A 218 8.37 -11.34 -22.23
CA ASP A 218 7.47 -12.50 -22.16
C ASP A 218 7.50 -13.22 -20.80
N GLU A 219 8.01 -12.58 -19.74
CA GLU A 219 7.99 -13.19 -18.41
C GLU A 219 6.57 -13.51 -17.94
N LEU A 220 6.39 -14.71 -17.37
CA LEU A 220 5.11 -15.17 -16.86
C LEU A 220 4.82 -14.69 -15.44
N VAL A 221 5.85 -14.27 -14.69
CA VAL A 221 5.72 -13.68 -13.36
C VAL A 221 6.10 -12.20 -13.41
N ALA A 222 5.24 -11.34 -12.88
CA ALA A 222 5.51 -9.91 -12.84
C ALA A 222 6.72 -9.61 -11.94
N ARG A 223 7.56 -8.65 -12.33
CA ARG A 223 8.66 -8.10 -11.53
C ARG A 223 8.17 -7.32 -10.32
N GLY A 224 6.92 -6.85 -10.36
CA GLY A 224 6.28 -6.08 -9.31
C GLY A 224 4.92 -5.58 -9.75
N VAL A 225 4.29 -4.76 -8.92
CA VAL A 225 3.03 -4.07 -9.22
C VAL A 225 3.20 -2.57 -9.05
N GLN A 226 2.67 -1.79 -9.98
CA GLN A 226 2.42 -0.37 -9.74
C GLN A 226 1.01 -0.21 -9.19
N MET A 227 0.87 0.55 -8.10
CA MET A 227 -0.42 0.87 -7.49
C MET A 227 -0.58 2.39 -7.42
N MET A 228 -1.73 2.90 -7.85
CA MET A 228 -2.11 4.31 -7.74
C MET A 228 -3.48 4.45 -7.12
N ALA A 229 -3.63 5.37 -6.17
CA ALA A 229 -4.92 5.73 -5.59
C ALA A 229 -5.05 7.25 -5.47
N GLU A 230 -6.28 7.75 -5.64
CA GLU A 230 -6.67 9.13 -5.31
C GLU A 230 -8.08 9.13 -4.73
N SER A 231 -8.24 9.66 -3.52
CA SER A 231 -9.53 9.82 -2.86
C SER A 231 -10.29 11.04 -3.40
N MET A 232 -11.58 10.82 -3.67
CA MET A 232 -12.49 11.80 -4.23
C MET A 232 -13.71 11.95 -3.33
N THR A 233 -14.15 13.18 -3.08
CA THR A 233 -15.43 13.45 -2.41
C THR A 233 -16.60 12.97 -3.26
N SER A 234 -17.79 12.88 -2.65
CA SER A 234 -19.05 12.62 -3.36
C SER A 234 -19.35 13.63 -4.48
N SER A 235 -18.80 14.85 -4.41
CA SER A 235 -18.92 15.89 -5.44
C SER A 235 -17.81 15.82 -6.52
N GLY A 236 -16.93 14.83 -6.46
CA GLY A 236 -15.88 14.61 -7.45
C GLY A 236 -14.67 15.55 -7.30
N GLN A 237 -14.39 16.04 -6.09
CA GLN A 237 -13.17 16.80 -5.80
C GLN A 237 -12.14 15.92 -5.09
N PRO A 238 -10.85 15.96 -5.47
CA PRO A 238 -9.82 15.26 -4.72
C PRO A 238 -9.69 15.87 -3.31
N ASP A 239 -9.68 15.03 -2.27
CA ASP A 239 -9.51 15.48 -0.88
C ASP A 239 -8.16 15.09 -0.26
N LYS A 240 -7.33 14.35 -1.00
CA LYS A 240 -5.96 13.95 -0.62
C LYS A 240 -5.85 13.12 0.65
N ALA A 241 -6.95 12.60 1.18
CA ALA A 241 -6.93 11.69 2.34
C ALA A 241 -6.24 10.35 2.03
N VAL A 242 -6.37 9.85 0.80
CA VAL A 242 -5.60 8.73 0.24
C VAL A 242 -5.09 9.13 -1.14
N SER A 243 -3.79 9.39 -1.25
CA SER A 243 -3.14 9.72 -2.53
C SER A 243 -1.76 9.10 -2.57
N PHE A 244 -1.53 8.18 -3.51
CA PHE A 244 -0.23 7.53 -3.66
C PHE A 244 0.01 7.03 -5.09
N ASN A 245 1.29 6.82 -5.40
CA ASN A 245 1.77 6.14 -6.59
C ASN A 245 3.05 5.40 -6.25
N VAL A 246 2.95 4.08 -6.13
CA VAL A 246 4.05 3.23 -5.64
C VAL A 246 4.31 2.09 -6.61
N TYR A 247 5.54 1.58 -6.58
CA TYR A 247 5.92 0.33 -7.22
C TYR A 247 6.46 -0.64 -6.17
N ILE A 248 5.88 -1.84 -6.13
CA ILE A 248 6.22 -2.89 -5.16
C ILE A 248 6.85 -4.06 -5.92
N PHE A 249 8.11 -4.37 -5.61
CA PHE A 249 8.86 -5.48 -6.18
C PHE A 249 8.28 -6.83 -5.74
N ASN A 250 8.16 -7.76 -6.70
CA ASN A 250 7.71 -9.13 -6.48
C ASN A 250 8.87 -10.03 -6.07
N VAL A 251 9.41 -9.78 -4.89
CA VAL A 251 10.57 -10.48 -4.33
C VAL A 251 10.19 -11.16 -3.03
N GLU A 252 10.98 -12.14 -2.59
CA GLU A 252 10.82 -12.76 -1.27
C GLU A 252 12.21 -12.96 -0.67
N ASN A 253 12.36 -12.67 0.62
CA ASN A 253 13.66 -12.75 1.27
C ASN A 253 14.23 -14.19 1.18
N GLY A 254 15.51 -14.30 0.81
CA GLY A 254 16.18 -15.59 0.65
C GLY A 254 15.72 -16.39 -0.57
N VAL A 255 14.95 -15.81 -1.51
CA VAL A 255 14.46 -16.54 -2.70
C VAL A 255 14.90 -15.85 -3.98
N LYS A 256 15.50 -16.63 -4.88
CA LYS A 256 15.73 -16.22 -6.27
C LYS A 256 14.62 -16.79 -7.15
N ILE A 257 13.80 -15.90 -7.71
CA ILE A 257 12.72 -16.24 -8.63
C ILE A 257 13.24 -16.24 -10.06
N ASN A 258 12.90 -17.28 -10.82
CA ASN A 258 12.94 -17.25 -12.27
C ASN A 258 11.64 -16.64 -12.78
N TYR A 259 11.68 -15.40 -13.26
CA TYR A 259 10.45 -14.70 -13.67
C TYR A 259 9.91 -15.19 -15.03
N SER A 260 10.72 -15.89 -15.82
CA SER A 260 10.28 -16.43 -17.11
C SER A 260 9.19 -17.48 -16.93
N ASP A 261 9.32 -18.35 -15.92
CA ASP A 261 8.41 -19.48 -15.71
C ASP A 261 7.87 -19.58 -14.28
N GLY A 262 8.41 -18.81 -13.33
CA GLY A 262 8.01 -18.79 -11.92
C GLY A 262 8.67 -19.84 -11.03
N THR A 263 9.56 -20.69 -11.55
CA THR A 263 10.40 -21.56 -10.72
C THR A 263 11.29 -20.74 -9.78
N SER A 264 11.79 -21.36 -8.69
CA SER A 264 12.55 -20.62 -7.68
C SER A 264 13.58 -21.47 -6.92
N VAL A 265 14.66 -20.80 -6.52
CA VAL A 265 15.74 -21.35 -5.69
C VAL A 265 15.71 -20.65 -4.34
N VAL A 266 15.75 -21.44 -3.26
CA VAL A 266 15.84 -20.93 -1.89
C VAL A 266 17.31 -20.89 -1.50
N ASN A 267 17.80 -19.72 -1.13
CA ASN A 267 19.16 -19.53 -0.65
C ASN A 267 19.15 -19.67 0.87
N ASN A 268 19.63 -20.81 1.38
CA ASN A 268 19.65 -21.13 2.83
C ASN A 268 20.68 -20.32 3.64
N ASN A 269 21.32 -19.30 3.05
CA ASN A 269 22.43 -18.54 3.64
C ASN A 269 22.03 -17.15 4.17
N TYR A 270 20.74 -16.90 4.42
CA TYR A 270 20.21 -15.66 4.99
C TYR A 270 19.48 -15.92 6.32
#